data_AF-A0A660XTC0-F1
#
_entry.id   AF-A0A660XTC0-F1
#
_cell.length_a   1.000
_cell.length_b   1.000
_cell.length_c   1.000
_cell.angle_alpha   90.00
_cell.angle_beta   90.00
_cell.angle_gamma   90.00
#
_symmetry.space_group_name_H-M   'P 1'
#
loop_
_entity.id
_entity.type
_entity.pdbx_description
1 polymer ?
#
loop_
_entity_poly.entity_id
_entity_poly.type
_entity_poly.pdbx_seq_one_letter_code
_entity_poly.pdbx_strand_id
1 'polypeptide(L)'
;MKDTKIVYHAHKNNATYRGAEYLLTFEEWYGLWESSGKWEQKGVRGHQYVLGRKDPTKPFVVDNCVIRTQSENMQRASKGKPKSVNTKRLMSQAKQGKEKTELHKQHMSEGQAKAALVKVTCENCGKVVTRQCYGRAHGDKCKSF
;
A
#
# COMPACT_ATOMS: atom_id res chain seq x y z
N MET A 1 23.60 3.53 -25.09
CA MET A 1 22.19 3.07 -24.89
C MET A 1 22.21 1.55 -24.88
N LYS A 2 21.58 0.89 -23.89
CA LYS A 2 21.40 -0.58 -23.99
C LYS A 2 20.49 -0.85 -25.18
N ASP A 3 20.81 -1.85 -26.00
CA ASP A 3 19.98 -2.27 -27.11
C ASP A 3 18.56 -2.57 -26.60
N THR A 4 17.57 -1.89 -27.17
CA THR A 4 16.17 -1.96 -26.80
C THR A 4 15.64 -3.40 -26.87
N LYS A 5 16.15 -4.21 -27.81
CA LYS A 5 15.79 -5.63 -27.91
C LYS A 5 16.31 -6.45 -26.74
N ILE A 6 17.52 -6.17 -26.24
CA ILE A 6 18.08 -6.85 -25.06
C ILE A 6 17.19 -6.59 -23.83
N VAL A 7 16.74 -5.34 -23.65
CA VAL A 7 15.83 -4.98 -22.54
C VAL A 7 14.48 -5.68 -22.65
N TYR A 8 13.93 -5.74 -23.86
CA TYR A 8 12.70 -6.50 -24.15
C TYR A 8 12.85 -7.99 -23.81
N HIS A 9 13.91 -8.65 -24.27
CA HIS A 9 14.15 -10.07 -23.99
C HIS A 9 14.36 -10.32 -22.49
N ALA A 10 15.07 -9.44 -21.79
CA ALA A 10 15.22 -9.54 -20.34
C ALA A 10 13.87 -9.42 -19.63
N HIS A 11 12.97 -8.56 -20.10
CA HIS A 11 11.62 -8.41 -19.54
C HIS A 11 10.77 -9.66 -19.81
N LYS A 12 10.76 -10.15 -21.05
CA LYS A 12 10.07 -11.39 -21.46
C LYS A 12 10.55 -12.60 -20.65
N ASN A 13 11.86 -12.80 -20.55
CA ASN A 13 12.45 -13.92 -19.80
C ASN A 13 12.08 -13.86 -18.31
N ASN A 14 12.08 -12.67 -17.70
CA ASN A 14 11.66 -12.49 -16.31
C ASN A 14 10.17 -12.79 -16.09
N ALA A 15 9.31 -12.46 -17.06
CA ALA A 15 7.89 -12.80 -16.99
C ALA A 15 7.68 -14.32 -17.07
N THR A 16 8.32 -14.98 -18.05
CA THR A 16 8.28 -16.44 -18.20
C THR A 16 8.81 -17.16 -16.96
N TYR A 17 9.96 -16.72 -16.41
CA TYR A 17 10.52 -17.28 -15.18
C TYR A 17 9.56 -17.20 -13.99
N ARG A 18 8.71 -16.16 -13.93
CA ARG A 18 7.69 -15.98 -12.90
C ARG A 18 6.36 -16.70 -13.20
N GLY A 19 6.30 -17.49 -14.28
CA GLY A 19 5.09 -18.17 -14.72
C GLY A 19 4.02 -17.22 -15.28
N ALA A 20 4.40 -16.03 -15.73
CA ALA A 20 3.47 -15.10 -16.38
C ALA A 20 3.57 -15.24 -17.90
N GLU A 21 2.45 -15.56 -18.53
CA GLU A 21 2.35 -15.62 -19.99
C GLU A 21 2.63 -14.24 -20.62
N TYR A 22 3.35 -14.24 -21.74
CA TYR A 22 3.88 -13.04 -22.38
C TYR A 22 3.54 -13.03 -23.88
N LEU A 23 2.53 -12.24 -24.24
CA LEU A 23 1.99 -12.16 -25.61
C LEU A 23 2.38 -10.87 -26.32
N LEU A 24 2.94 -9.87 -25.60
CA LEU A 24 3.45 -8.65 -26.21
C LEU A 24 4.55 -8.94 -27.23
N THR A 25 4.44 -8.34 -28.41
CA THR A 25 5.54 -8.25 -29.37
C THR A 25 6.57 -7.19 -28.94
N PHE A 26 7.70 -7.12 -29.64
CA PHE A 26 8.69 -6.08 -29.39
C PHE A 26 8.12 -4.69 -29.70
N GLU A 27 7.41 -4.59 -30.82
CA GLU A 27 6.82 -3.35 -31.35
C GLU A 27 5.75 -2.83 -30.40
N GLU A 28 4.86 -3.70 -29.91
CA GLU A 28 3.84 -3.34 -28.92
C GLU A 28 4.46 -2.92 -27.59
N TRP A 29 5.46 -3.68 -27.13
CA TRP A 29 6.16 -3.37 -25.89
C TRP A 29 6.87 -2.02 -25.97
N TYR A 30 7.54 -1.74 -27.10
CA TYR A 30 8.20 -0.46 -27.33
C TYR A 30 7.19 0.67 -27.49
N GLY A 31 6.09 0.45 -28.22
CA GLY A 31 5.01 1.43 -28.39
C GLY A 31 4.36 1.85 -27.09
N LEU A 32 4.21 0.94 -26.11
CA LEU A 32 3.76 1.28 -24.75
C LEU A 32 4.73 2.23 -24.03
N TRP A 33 6.03 2.06 -24.24
CA TRP A 33 7.03 2.93 -23.66
C TRP A 33 7.10 4.29 -24.36
N GLU A 34 7.09 4.29 -25.68
CA GLU A 34 7.11 5.49 -26.51
C GLU A 34 5.89 6.38 -26.23
N SER A 35 4.68 5.82 -26.29
CA SER A 35 3.44 6.53 -26.00
C SER A 35 3.36 7.10 -24.58
N SER A 36 4.06 6.49 -23.62
CA SER A 36 4.11 6.98 -22.24
C SER A 36 5.03 8.20 -22.05
N GLY A 37 6.00 8.41 -22.94
CA GLY A 37 7.06 9.41 -22.77
C GLY A 37 7.98 9.16 -21.55
N LYS A 38 7.92 7.97 -20.93
CA LYS A 38 8.69 7.63 -19.71
C LYS A 38 9.90 6.75 -19.96
N TRP A 39 10.29 6.52 -21.22
CA TRP A 39 11.41 5.66 -21.57
C TRP A 39 12.71 6.03 -20.86
N GLU A 40 13.06 7.32 -20.86
CA GLU A 40 14.26 7.84 -20.21
C GLU A 40 14.23 7.73 -18.67
N GLN A 41 13.03 7.64 -18.09
CA GLN A 41 12.83 7.52 -16.64
C GLN A 41 12.67 6.05 -16.20
N LYS A 42 12.84 5.09 -17.11
CA LYS A 42 12.74 3.65 -16.83
C LYS A 42 13.87 3.19 -15.91
N GLY A 43 13.54 2.39 -14.90
CA GLY A 43 14.55 1.79 -14.02
C GLY A 43 13.98 1.04 -12.83
N VAL A 44 14.83 0.74 -11.85
CA VAL A 44 14.51 -0.13 -10.70
C VAL A 44 14.28 0.62 -9.39
N ARG A 45 14.55 1.92 -9.34
CA ARG A 45 14.34 2.76 -8.15
C ARG A 45 12.86 3.11 -8.02
N GLY A 46 12.41 3.39 -6.80
CA GLY A 46 10.99 3.62 -6.51
C GLY A 46 10.32 4.72 -7.35
N HIS A 47 11.04 5.80 -7.67
CA HIS A 47 10.56 6.91 -8.50
C HIS A 47 10.66 6.65 -10.01
N GLN A 48 11.35 5.58 -10.41
CA GLN A 48 11.53 5.22 -11.82
C GLN A 48 10.34 4.39 -12.31
N TYR A 49 10.17 4.36 -13.62
CA TYR A 49 9.04 3.71 -14.25
C TYR A 49 9.36 2.28 -14.66
N VAL A 50 8.33 1.43 -14.59
CA VAL A 50 8.35 0.04 -15.02
C VAL A 50 7.07 -0.28 -15.79
N LEU A 51 7.15 -1.26 -16.68
CA LEU A 51 5.97 -1.87 -17.30
C LEU A 51 5.45 -2.98 -16.38
N GLY A 52 4.21 -2.86 -15.92
CA GLY A 52 3.57 -3.85 -15.06
C GLY A 52 2.18 -4.22 -15.55
N ARG A 53 1.63 -5.33 -15.03
CA ARG A 53 0.27 -5.79 -15.37
C ARG A 53 -0.81 -5.14 -14.51
N LYS A 54 -1.90 -4.67 -15.11
CA LYS A 54 -3.07 -4.12 -14.41
C LYS A 54 -3.69 -5.20 -13.53
N ASP A 55 -3.92 -6.37 -14.15
CA ASP A 55 -4.38 -7.60 -13.52
C ASP A 55 -3.25 -8.66 -13.50
N PRO A 56 -2.81 -9.12 -12.32
CA PRO A 56 -1.75 -10.13 -12.21
C PRO A 56 -2.16 -11.53 -12.68
N THR A 57 -3.45 -11.80 -12.90
CA THR A 57 -3.94 -13.10 -13.40
C THR A 57 -3.89 -13.20 -14.92
N LYS A 58 -3.85 -12.07 -15.63
CA LYS A 58 -3.87 -11.99 -17.09
C LYS A 58 -2.44 -11.94 -17.69
N PRO A 59 -2.25 -12.33 -18.96
CA PRO A 59 -0.95 -12.26 -19.63
C PRO A 59 -0.44 -10.82 -19.80
N PHE A 60 0.82 -10.67 -20.18
CA PHE A 60 1.31 -9.41 -20.75
C PHE A 60 0.76 -9.25 -22.16
N VAL A 61 -0.20 -8.37 -22.32
CA VAL A 61 -0.82 -7.91 -23.57
C VAL A 61 -1.07 -6.40 -23.44
N VAL A 62 -1.12 -5.67 -24.55
CA VAL A 62 -1.23 -4.20 -24.58
C VAL A 62 -2.27 -3.68 -23.58
N ASP A 63 -3.48 -4.25 -23.60
CA ASP A 63 -4.59 -3.81 -22.74
C ASP A 63 -4.38 -4.10 -21.25
N ASN A 64 -3.64 -5.15 -20.91
CA ASN A 64 -3.34 -5.51 -19.52
C ASN A 64 -2.03 -4.87 -19.03
N CYS A 65 -1.29 -4.19 -19.88
CA CYS A 65 -0.04 -3.55 -19.51
C CYS A 65 -0.25 -2.07 -19.17
N VAL A 66 0.56 -1.56 -18.26
CA VAL A 66 0.57 -0.14 -17.90
C VAL A 66 1.93 0.24 -17.34
N ILE A 67 2.40 1.42 -17.76
CA ILE A 67 3.60 2.07 -17.24
C ILE A 67 3.25 2.76 -15.93
N ARG A 68 3.98 2.46 -14.86
CA ARG A 68 3.78 3.06 -13.53
C ARG A 68 5.10 3.14 -12.78
N THR A 69 5.11 3.79 -11.63
CA THR A 69 6.33 3.83 -10.81
C THR A 69 6.60 2.47 -10.17
N GLN A 70 7.88 2.14 -9.97
CA GLN A 70 8.26 0.88 -9.33
C GLN A 70 7.72 0.79 -7.89
N SER A 71 7.62 1.91 -7.17
CA SER A 71 6.99 1.95 -5.84
C SER A 71 5.52 1.49 -5.88
N GLU A 72 4.73 2.01 -6.82
CA GLU A 72 3.32 1.60 -6.99
C GLU A 72 3.20 0.13 -7.37
N ASN A 73 4.09 -0.35 -8.25
CA ASN A 73 4.11 -1.75 -8.68
C ASN A 73 4.38 -2.69 -7.49
N MET A 74 5.36 -2.37 -6.65
CA MET A 74 5.69 -3.14 -5.44
C MET A 74 4.59 -3.08 -4.38
N GLN A 75 3.96 -1.92 -4.20
CA GLN A 75 2.86 -1.76 -3.27
C GLN A 75 1.67 -2.64 -3.68
N ARG A 76 1.33 -2.70 -4.97
CA ARG A 76 0.26 -3.59 -5.46
C ARG A 76 0.61 -5.06 -5.27
N ALA A 77 1.86 -5.46 -5.49
CA ALA A 77 2.29 -6.83 -5.29
C ALA A 77 2.23 -7.30 -3.83
N SER A 78 2.32 -6.37 -2.87
CA SER A 78 2.30 -6.63 -1.42
C SER A 78 0.92 -6.38 -0.78
N LYS A 79 0.04 -5.59 -1.40
CA LYS A 79 -1.30 -5.30 -0.87
C LYS A 79 -2.10 -6.59 -0.67
N GLY A 80 -2.65 -6.76 0.53
CA GLY A 80 -3.45 -7.93 0.91
C GLY A 80 -2.64 -9.18 1.30
N LYS A 81 -1.32 -9.21 1.08
CA LYS A 81 -0.49 -10.34 1.51
C LYS A 81 -0.09 -10.17 2.98
N PRO A 82 -0.42 -11.14 3.86
CA PRO A 82 0.02 -11.08 5.25
C PRO A 82 1.55 -11.16 5.32
N LYS A 83 2.15 -10.35 6.18
CA LYS A 83 3.59 -10.49 6.49
C LYS A 83 3.84 -11.83 7.18
N SER A 84 4.99 -12.45 6.88
CA SER A 84 5.41 -13.69 7.54
C SER A 84 5.52 -13.49 9.06
N VAL A 85 5.35 -14.58 9.82
CA VAL A 85 5.47 -14.56 11.30
C VAL A 85 6.85 -14.05 11.71
N ASN A 86 7.91 -14.53 11.06
CA ASN A 86 9.27 -14.09 11.35
C ASN A 86 9.46 -12.58 11.07
N THR A 87 8.93 -12.08 9.96
CA THR A 87 8.97 -10.63 9.65
C THR A 87 8.25 -9.82 10.73
N LYS A 88 7.07 -10.27 11.18
CA LYS A 88 6.34 -9.60 12.27
C LYS A 88 7.16 -9.57 13.56
N ARG A 89 7.80 -10.70 13.91
CA ARG A 89 8.67 -10.81 15.09
C ARG A 89 9.86 -9.86 15.02
N LEU A 90 10.61 -9.86 13.91
CA LEU A 90 11.76 -8.97 13.71
C LEU A 90 11.35 -7.49 13.77
N MET A 91 10.22 -7.14 13.15
CA MET A 91 9.67 -5.78 13.24
C MET A 91 9.30 -5.39 14.68
N SER A 92 8.76 -6.32 15.46
CA SER A 92 8.44 -6.10 16.88
C SER A 92 9.71 -5.89 17.70
N GLN A 93 10.70 -6.79 17.57
CA GLN A 93 12.00 -6.70 18.23
C GLN A 93 12.71 -5.38 17.91
N ALA A 94 12.72 -4.96 16.64
CA ALA A 94 13.34 -3.70 16.22
C ALA A 94 12.67 -2.44 16.79
N LYS A 95 11.44 -2.55 17.33
CA LYS A 95 10.70 -1.48 18.01
C LYS A 95 10.82 -1.54 19.53
N GLN A 96 11.22 -2.68 20.10
CA GLN A 96 11.37 -2.81 21.55
C GLN A 96 12.45 -1.85 22.05
N GLY A 97 12.15 -1.15 23.14
CA GLY A 97 13.08 -0.19 23.76
C GLY A 97 13.28 1.12 23.00
N LYS A 98 12.69 1.32 21.81
CA LYS A 98 12.79 2.60 21.11
C LYS A 98 11.82 3.61 21.72
N GLU A 99 12.37 4.68 22.28
CA GLU A 99 11.58 5.80 22.75
C GLU A 99 10.83 6.47 21.61
N LYS A 100 9.61 6.90 21.91
CA LYS A 100 8.81 7.72 21.00
C LYS A 100 9.40 9.12 20.94
N THR A 101 9.42 9.72 19.75
CA THR A 101 9.85 11.10 19.57
C THR A 101 8.93 12.05 20.35
N GLU A 102 9.46 13.19 20.80
CA GLU A 102 8.68 14.21 21.50
C GLU A 102 7.49 14.68 20.66
N LEU A 103 7.68 14.89 19.35
CA LEU A 103 6.60 15.20 18.42
C LEU A 103 5.47 14.16 18.46
N HIS A 104 5.82 12.86 18.53
CA HIS A 104 4.82 11.81 18.65
C HIS A 104 4.12 11.85 20.02
N LYS A 105 4.83 12.13 21.12
CA LYS A 105 4.23 12.29 22.46
C LYS A 105 3.24 13.46 22.48
N GLN A 106 3.61 14.59 21.87
CA GLN A 106 2.76 15.79 21.74
C GLN A 106 1.48 15.50 20.95
N HIS A 107 1.58 14.92 19.75
CA HIS A 107 0.39 14.55 18.95
C HIS A 107 -0.52 13.56 19.67
N MET A 108 0.04 12.60 20.42
CA MET A 108 -0.77 11.65 21.20
C MET A 108 -1.52 12.36 22.34
N SER A 109 -0.87 13.32 23.01
CA SER A 109 -1.49 14.15 24.05
C SER A 109 -2.62 15.02 23.49
N GLU A 110 -2.38 15.71 22.37
CA GLU A 110 -3.39 16.55 21.70
C GLU A 110 -4.58 15.73 21.18
N GLY A 111 -4.32 14.54 20.61
CA GLY A 111 -5.37 13.65 20.12
C GLY A 111 -6.25 13.09 21.24
N GLN A 112 -5.64 12.71 22.37
CA GLN A 112 -6.37 12.29 23.57
C GLN A 112 -7.17 13.43 24.18
N ALA A 113 -6.61 14.65 24.24
CA ALA A 113 -7.32 15.83 24.69
C ALA A 113 -8.56 16.11 23.82
N LYS A 114 -8.43 16.09 22.48
CA LYS A 114 -9.57 16.32 21.57
C LYS A 114 -10.67 15.26 21.68
N ALA A 115 -10.32 13.98 21.87
CA ALA A 115 -11.29 12.90 22.03
C ALA A 115 -11.98 12.91 23.42
N ALA A 116 -11.29 13.35 24.47
CA ALA A 116 -11.82 13.43 25.83
C ALA A 116 -12.74 14.64 26.06
N LEU A 117 -12.61 15.71 25.26
CA LEU A 117 -13.36 16.96 25.45
C LEU A 117 -14.83 16.89 25.03
N VAL A 118 -15.20 16.03 24.07
CA VAL A 118 -16.59 15.93 23.63
C VAL A 118 -17.35 15.03 24.60
N LYS A 119 -17.90 15.63 25.65
CA LYS A 119 -18.82 14.96 26.59
C LYS A 119 -20.23 14.97 26.02
N VAL A 120 -20.95 13.87 26.17
CA VAL A 120 -22.34 13.68 25.77
C VAL A 120 -23.10 13.17 26.98
N THR A 121 -24.27 13.73 27.22
CA THR A 121 -25.18 13.28 28.27
C THR A 121 -26.07 12.17 27.70
N CYS A 122 -26.13 11.03 28.37
CA CYS A 122 -27.04 9.96 27.97
C CYS A 122 -28.49 10.32 28.32
N GLU A 123 -29.37 10.30 27.32
CA GLU A 123 -30.79 10.58 27.48
C GLU A 123 -31.52 9.51 28.32
N ASN A 124 -30.99 8.29 28.40
CA ASN A 124 -31.63 7.19 29.13
C ASN A 124 -31.31 7.14 30.63
N CYS A 125 -30.11 7.56 31.05
CA CYS A 125 -29.69 7.50 32.46
C CYS A 125 -29.08 8.78 33.01
N GLY A 126 -29.03 9.86 32.21
CA GLY A 126 -28.49 11.16 32.60
C GLY A 126 -26.97 11.20 32.79
N LYS A 127 -26.24 10.07 32.62
CA LYS A 127 -24.79 10.04 32.83
C LYS A 127 -24.07 10.83 31.74
N VAL A 128 -23.15 11.69 32.17
CA VAL A 128 -22.23 12.40 31.28
C VAL A 128 -21.03 11.50 30.99
N VAL A 129 -20.87 11.10 29.74
CA VAL A 129 -19.77 10.25 29.28
C VAL A 129 -19.06 10.91 28.10
N THR A 130 -17.81 10.56 27.83
CA THR A 130 -17.15 11.02 26.60
C THR A 130 -17.80 10.36 25.38
N ARG A 131 -17.88 11.08 24.26
CA ARG A 131 -18.49 10.60 22.99
C ARG A 131 -17.87 9.28 22.52
N GLN A 132 -16.57 9.10 22.74
CA GLN A 132 -15.85 7.86 22.43
C GLN A 132 -16.30 6.68 23.31
N CYS A 133 -16.53 6.92 24.60
CA CYS A 133 -17.01 5.90 25.53
C CYS A 133 -18.51 5.64 25.42
N TYR A 134 -19.28 6.60 24.86
CA TYR A 134 -20.71 6.44 24.64
C TYR A 134 -21.00 5.17 23.85
N GLY A 135 -20.56 5.03 22.59
CA GLY A 135 -20.84 3.81 21.82
C GLY A 135 -20.17 2.54 22.36
N ARG A 136 -18.94 2.63 22.90
CA ARG A 136 -18.13 1.45 23.21
C ARG A 136 -18.45 0.80 24.57
N ALA A 137 -18.85 1.60 25.55
CA ALA A 137 -19.00 1.17 26.94
C ALA A 137 -20.37 1.47 27.54
N HIS A 138 -21.11 2.43 26.96
CA HIS A 138 -22.34 2.94 27.56
C HIS A 138 -23.60 2.68 26.74
N GLY A 139 -23.72 3.24 25.53
CA GLY A 139 -24.89 3.26 24.65
C GLY A 139 -25.66 1.95 24.59
N ASP A 140 -25.07 0.89 24.04
CA ASP A 140 -25.76 -0.40 23.85
C ASP A 140 -26.12 -1.10 25.16
N LYS A 141 -25.41 -0.78 26.26
CA LYS A 141 -25.64 -1.35 27.61
C LYS A 141 -26.57 -0.50 28.46
N CYS A 142 -26.88 0.72 28.02
CA CYS A 142 -27.64 1.68 28.81
C CYS A 142 -29.15 1.39 28.76
N LYS A 143 -29.61 0.51 27.86
CA LYS A 143 -30.99 0.02 27.81
C LYS A 143 -31.06 -1.39 28.39
N SER A 144 -31.28 -1.49 29.69
CA SER A 144 -31.77 -2.71 30.34
C SER A 144 -32.63 -2.25 31.50
N PHE A 145 -33.89 -2.69 31.47
CA PHE A 145 -35.07 -2.29 32.27
C PHE A 145 -35.88 -1.14 31.67
#